data_AF-A0A2D6RNE7-F1
#
_entry.id   AF-A0A2D6RNE7-F1
#
_cell.length_a   1.000
_cell.length_b   1.000
_cell.length_c   1.000
_cell.angle_alpha   90.00
_cell.angle_beta   90.00
_cell.angle_gamma   90.00
#
_symmetry.space_group_name_H-M   'P 1'
#
loop_
_entity.id
_entity.type
_entity.pdbx_description
1 polymer ?
#
loop_
_entity_poly.entity_id
_entity_poly.type
_entity_poly.pdbx_seq_one_letter_code
_entity_poly.pdbx_strand_id
1 'polypeptide(L)'
;MINVFLILITFILVVSFHSYRRFILKLTSKKFYINKLKNTKLKWFPQIHEVYIGIILAIISYIFSFEILFNISLGIAIADLFYHFVILWVITGHHHFYFRFKNPRF
;
A
#
# COMPACT_ATOMS: atom_id res chain seq x y z
N MET A 1 -3.90 23.88 -7.35
CA MET A 1 -3.56 23.49 -8.74
C MET A 1 -3.02 22.05 -8.77
N ILE A 2 -3.29 21.26 -9.83
CA ILE A 2 -2.71 19.91 -9.96
C ILE A 2 -1.23 20.05 -10.36
N ASN A 3 -0.33 19.51 -9.53
CA ASN A 3 1.10 19.50 -9.77
C ASN A 3 1.56 18.09 -10.15
N VAL A 4 1.57 17.82 -11.45
CA VAL A 4 1.91 16.51 -12.02
C VAL A 4 3.33 16.06 -11.62
N PHE A 5 4.27 16.98 -11.52
CA PHE A 5 5.65 16.67 -11.13
C PHE A 5 5.72 16.13 -9.70
N LEU A 6 5.02 16.79 -8.76
CA LEU A 6 4.95 16.35 -7.37
C LEU A 6 4.25 14.98 -7.23
N ILE A 7 3.18 14.76 -8.01
CA ILE A 7 2.47 13.47 -8.07
C ILE A 7 3.42 12.37 -8.58
N LEU A 8 4.20 12.63 -9.63
CA LEU A 8 5.15 11.66 -10.17
C LEU A 8 6.28 11.32 -9.19
N ILE A 9 6.84 12.32 -8.51
CA ILE A 9 7.89 12.07 -7.49
C ILE A 9 7.33 11.21 -6.36
N THR A 10 6.18 11.59 -5.79
CA THR A 10 5.55 10.82 -4.71
C THR A 10 5.18 9.42 -5.17
N PHE A 11 4.68 9.27 -6.40
CA PHE A 11 4.39 7.98 -7.00
C PHE A 11 5.63 7.07 -7.04
N ILE A 12 6.74 7.55 -7.59
CA ILE A 12 7.98 6.77 -7.71
C ILE A 12 8.50 6.37 -6.33
N LEU A 13 8.49 7.31 -5.36
CA LEU A 13 8.96 7.04 -4.01
C LEU A 13 8.13 5.96 -3.32
N VAL A 14 6.80 6.05 -3.40
CA VAL A 14 5.89 5.10 -2.76
C VAL A 14 5.99 3.72 -3.41
N VAL A 15 6.00 3.64 -4.75
CA VAL A 15 6.18 2.37 -5.48
C VAL A 15 7.53 1.72 -5.14
N SER A 16 8.61 2.51 -5.08
CA SER A 16 9.95 2.03 -4.72
C SER A 16 9.99 1.51 -3.29
N PHE A 17 9.39 2.24 -2.34
CA PHE A 17 9.29 1.83 -0.95
C PHE A 17 8.51 0.52 -0.78
N HIS A 18 7.36 0.37 -1.44
CA HIS A 18 6.57 -0.87 -1.41
C HIS A 18 7.32 -2.05 -1.99
N SER A 19 7.95 -1.85 -3.16
CA SER A 19 8.78 -2.86 -3.82
C SER A 19 9.91 -3.30 -2.90
N TYR A 20 10.66 -2.35 -2.33
CA TYR A 20 11.73 -2.63 -1.37
C TYR A 20 11.21 -3.42 -0.17
N ARG A 21 10.14 -2.96 0.49
CA ARG A 21 9.56 -3.62 1.66
C ARG A 21 9.12 -5.05 1.34
N ARG A 22 8.49 -5.27 0.18
CA ARG A 22 7.94 -6.58 -0.18
C ARG A 22 9.01 -7.56 -0.65
N PHE A 23 9.94 -7.14 -1.50
CA PHE A 23 10.91 -8.07 -2.06
C PHE A 23 12.14 -8.23 -1.17
N ILE A 24 12.60 -7.18 -0.51
CA ILE A 24 13.82 -7.25 0.30
C ILE A 24 13.46 -7.63 1.74
N LEU A 25 12.60 -6.88 2.43
CA LEU A 25 12.33 -7.14 3.86
C LEU A 25 11.43 -8.36 4.12
N LYS A 26 10.45 -8.63 3.25
CA LYS A 26 9.49 -9.74 3.47
C LYS A 26 10.08 -11.12 3.17
N LEU A 27 11.06 -11.22 2.28
CA LEU A 27 11.80 -12.47 2.06
C LEU A 27 12.67 -12.81 3.29
N THR A 28 13.28 -11.81 3.91
CA THR A 28 14.15 -12.00 5.10
C THR A 28 13.35 -12.28 6.36
N SER A 29 12.18 -11.65 6.54
CA SER A 29 11.38 -11.74 7.78
C SER A 29 10.36 -12.89 7.83
N LYS A 30 10.20 -13.68 6.75
CA LYS A 30 9.19 -14.75 6.66
C LYS A 30 9.31 -15.77 7.80
N LYS A 31 10.54 -16.13 8.20
CA LYS A 31 10.80 -17.03 9.34
C LYS A 31 10.36 -16.42 10.68
N PHE A 32 10.66 -15.14 10.92
CA PHE A 32 10.32 -14.45 12.16
C PHE A 32 8.80 -14.22 12.29
N TYR A 33 8.15 -13.81 11.20
CA TYR A 33 6.71 -13.57 11.14
C TYR A 33 5.89 -14.84 11.40
N ILE A 34 6.25 -15.98 10.79
CA ILE A 34 5.59 -17.27 11.05
C ILE A 34 5.71 -17.64 12.55
N ASN A 35 6.85 -17.37 13.18
CA ASN A 35 7.06 -17.67 14.59
C ASN A 35 6.22 -16.78 15.51
N LYS A 36 6.07 -15.49 15.19
CA LYS A 36 5.22 -14.56 15.96
C LYS A 36 3.73 -14.84 15.78
N LEU A 37 3.29 -15.18 14.57
CA LEU A 37 1.89 -15.53 14.28
C LEU A 37 1.47 -16.88 14.86
N LYS A 38 2.43 -17.80 15.11
CA LYS A 38 2.15 -19.06 15.83
C LYS A 38 1.53 -18.82 17.20
N ASN A 39 1.86 -17.71 17.86
CA ASN A 39 1.49 -17.43 19.24
C ASN A 39 0.28 -16.48 19.39
N THR A 40 -0.30 -16.00 18.29
CA THR A 40 -1.46 -15.08 18.34
C THR A 40 -2.75 -15.79 17.94
N LYS A 41 -3.81 -15.70 18.76
CA LYS A 41 -5.17 -16.20 18.46
C LYS A 41 -5.95 -15.37 17.42
N LEU A 42 -5.31 -14.41 16.75
CA LEU A 42 -5.98 -13.57 15.75
C LEU A 42 -6.35 -14.43 14.51
N LYS A 43 -7.66 -14.52 14.25
CA LYS A 43 -8.22 -15.24 13.08
C LYS A 43 -8.06 -14.48 11.76
N TRP A 44 -7.78 -13.18 11.83
CA TRP A 44 -7.86 -12.22 10.73
C TRP A 44 -7.08 -10.96 11.08
N PHE A 45 -6.40 -10.38 10.10
CA PHE A 45 -5.74 -9.08 10.19
C PHE A 45 -6.28 -8.19 9.07
N PRO A 46 -6.82 -6.99 9.38
CA PRO A 46 -7.28 -6.08 8.35
C PRO A 46 -6.08 -5.60 7.54
N GLN A 47 -6.14 -5.79 6.22
CA GLN A 47 -5.17 -5.20 5.31
C GLN A 47 -5.70 -3.82 4.90
N ILE A 48 -5.16 -2.77 5.53
CA ILE A 48 -5.45 -1.40 5.13
C ILE A 48 -4.55 -1.09 3.94
N HIS A 49 -5.17 -0.91 2.78
CA HIS A 49 -4.48 -0.47 1.55
C HIS A 49 -4.27 1.03 1.61
N GLU A 50 -3.10 1.49 1.19
CA GLU A 50 -2.72 2.90 1.24
C GLU A 50 -3.56 3.73 0.28
N VAL A 51 -4.21 3.11 -0.72
CA VAL A 51 -5.19 3.76 -1.58
C VAL A 51 -6.31 4.41 -0.77
N TYR A 52 -6.82 3.76 0.29
CA TYR A 52 -7.92 4.30 1.08
C TYR A 52 -7.47 5.51 1.87
N ILE A 53 -6.25 5.44 2.41
CA ILE A 53 -5.63 6.55 3.15
C ILE A 53 -5.38 7.72 2.21
N GLY A 54 -4.81 7.47 1.02
CA GLY A 54 -4.56 8.48 0.01
C GLY A 54 -5.83 9.16 -0.49
N ILE A 55 -6.91 8.42 -0.72
CA ILE A 55 -8.21 9.00 -1.13
C ILE A 55 -8.80 9.85 -0.01
N ILE A 56 -8.84 9.35 1.23
CA ILE A 56 -9.38 10.12 2.38
C ILE A 56 -8.58 11.41 2.58
N LEU A 57 -7.24 11.33 2.56
CA LEU A 57 -6.38 12.49 2.68
C LEU A 57 -6.54 13.46 1.51
N ALA A 58 -6.74 12.98 0.28
CA ALA A 58 -7.01 13.83 -0.87
C ALA A 58 -8.33 14.58 -0.69
N ILE A 59 -9.39 13.91 -0.25
CA ILE A 59 -10.70 14.55 0.01
C ILE A 59 -10.57 15.63 1.09
N ILE A 60 -9.92 15.31 2.22
CA ILE A 60 -9.69 16.27 3.31
C ILE A 60 -8.86 17.45 2.79
N SER A 61 -7.76 17.19 2.08
CA SER A 61 -6.88 18.23 1.56
C SER A 61 -7.59 19.14 0.55
N TYR A 62 -8.50 18.58 -0.25
CA TYR A 62 -9.32 19.34 -1.18
C TYR A 62 -10.29 20.28 -0.44
N ILE A 63 -10.98 19.77 0.59
CA ILE A 63 -11.92 20.57 1.41
C ILE A 63 -11.19 21.74 2.09
N PHE A 64 -9.99 21.51 2.61
CA PHE A 64 -9.20 22.53 3.31
C PHE A 64 -8.22 23.31 2.41
N SER A 65 -8.29 23.12 1.08
CA SER A 65 -7.44 23.80 0.10
C SER A 65 -5.92 23.62 0.31
N PHE A 66 -5.50 22.49 0.88
CA PHE A 66 -4.09 22.14 1.03
C PHE A 66 -3.54 21.54 -0.27
N GLU A 67 -3.10 22.39 -1.18
CA GLU A 67 -2.68 21.96 -2.52
C GLU A 67 -1.53 20.95 -2.53
N ILE A 68 -0.51 21.16 -1.70
CA ILE A 68 0.65 20.25 -1.62
C ILE A 68 0.19 18.87 -1.13
N LEU A 69 -0.57 18.84 -0.04
CA LEU A 69 -1.05 17.61 0.57
C LEU A 69 -2.00 16.86 -0.36
N PHE A 70 -2.87 17.57 -1.09
CA PHE A 70 -3.74 16.99 -2.10
C PHE A 70 -2.96 16.24 -3.18
N ASN A 71 -1.93 16.87 -3.75
CA ASN A 71 -1.09 16.26 -4.78
C ASN A 71 -0.29 15.07 -4.25
N ILE A 72 0.25 15.15 -3.03
CA ILE A 72 0.94 14.02 -2.37
C ILE A 72 -0.04 12.85 -2.16
N SER A 73 -1.25 13.14 -1.68
CA SER A 73 -2.26 12.13 -1.37
C SER A 73 -2.75 11.41 -2.62
N LEU A 74 -2.93 12.14 -3.73
CA LEU A 74 -3.18 11.56 -5.05
C LEU A 74 -2.04 10.67 -5.51
N GLY A 75 -0.78 11.12 -5.37
CA GLY A 75 0.40 10.33 -5.71
C GLY A 75 0.44 9.00 -4.94
N ILE A 76 0.14 9.02 -3.64
CA ILE A 76 0.05 7.82 -2.80
C ILE A 76 -1.07 6.88 -3.29
N ALA A 77 -2.27 7.40 -3.54
CA ALA A 77 -3.40 6.59 -3.98
C ALA A 77 -3.14 5.91 -5.33
N ILE A 78 -2.59 6.65 -6.29
CA ILE A 78 -2.24 6.13 -7.62
C ILE A 78 -1.10 5.10 -7.50
N ALA A 79 -0.09 5.36 -6.66
CA ALA A 79 1.02 4.45 -6.44
C ALA A 79 0.58 3.11 -5.87
N ASP A 80 -0.30 3.11 -4.87
CA ASP A 80 -0.77 1.87 -4.25
C ASP A 80 -1.63 1.04 -5.21
N LEU A 81 -2.50 1.70 -5.99
CA LEU A 81 -3.26 1.06 -7.06
C LEU A 81 -2.33 0.46 -8.12
N PHE A 82 -1.38 1.24 -8.63
CA PHE A 82 -0.43 0.78 -9.63
C PHE A 82 0.40 -0.39 -9.10
N TYR A 83 0.88 -0.30 -7.87
CA TYR A 83 1.68 -1.36 -7.26
C TYR A 83 0.89 -2.67 -7.13
N HIS A 84 -0.38 -2.63 -6.71
CA HIS A 84 -1.18 -3.84 -6.55
C HIS A 84 -1.73 -4.41 -7.87
N PHE A 85 -2.18 -3.55 -8.78
CA PHE A 85 -2.79 -3.97 -10.05
C PHE A 85 -1.79 -4.22 -11.16
N VAL A 86 -0.65 -3.54 -11.17
CA VAL A 86 0.37 -3.70 -12.21
C VAL A 86 1.52 -4.56 -11.68
N ILE A 87 2.26 -4.05 -10.69
CA ILE A 87 3.50 -4.73 -10.25
C ILE A 87 3.20 -6.08 -9.63
N LEU A 88 2.33 -6.11 -8.63
CA LEU A 88 1.99 -7.34 -7.91
C LEU A 88 1.24 -8.34 -8.78
N TRP A 89 0.31 -7.88 -9.60
CA TRP A 89 -0.43 -8.76 -10.47
C TRP A 89 0.48 -9.43 -11.51
N VAL A 90 1.36 -8.65 -12.16
CA VAL A 90 2.32 -9.18 -13.13
C VAL A 90 3.25 -10.20 -12.48
N ILE A 91 3.71 -9.94 -11.25
CA ILE A 91 4.66 -10.83 -10.57
C ILE A 91 4.00 -12.08 -9.98
N THR A 92 2.77 -11.97 -9.46
CA THR A 92 2.14 -13.05 -8.68
C THR A 92 0.96 -13.72 -9.39
N GLY A 93 0.54 -13.21 -10.55
CA GLY A 93 -0.64 -13.70 -11.29
C GLY A 93 -1.98 -13.34 -10.64
N HIS A 94 -1.99 -12.73 -9.45
CA HIS A 94 -3.20 -12.36 -8.73
C HIS A 94 -3.15 -10.93 -8.19
N HIS A 95 -4.27 -10.22 -8.31
CA HIS A 95 -4.45 -8.93 -7.66
C HIS A 95 -4.54 -9.16 -6.15
N HIS A 96 -3.50 -8.76 -5.42
CA HIS A 96 -3.45 -8.88 -3.95
C HIS A 96 -4.34 -7.81 -3.25
N PHE A 97 -5.50 -7.51 -3.83
CA PHE A 97 -6.47 -6.52 -3.34
C PHE A 97 -7.52 -7.17 -2.43
N TYR A 98 -7.07 -7.92 -1.44
CA TYR A 98 -7.96 -8.51 -0.45
C TYR A 98 -8.05 -7.59 0.77
N PHE A 99 -9.26 -7.34 1.26
CA PHE A 99 -9.45 -6.64 2.55
C PHE A 99 -9.03 -7.50 3.75
N ARG A 100 -8.98 -8.82 3.55
CA ARG A 100 -8.75 -9.81 4.61
C ARG A 100 -7.70 -10.81 4.17
N PHE A 101 -6.61 -10.94 4.94
CA PHE A 101 -5.78 -12.13 4.86
C PHE A 101 -6.41 -13.24 5.70
N LYS A 102 -6.71 -14.39 5.06
CA LYS A 102 -7.11 -15.60 5.77
C LYS A 102 -5.87 -16.19 6.46
N ASN A 103 -5.96 -16.47 7.75
CA ASN A 103 -4.89 -17.15 8.46
C ASN A 103 -4.74 -18.56 7.85
N PRO A 104 -3.56 -18.99 7.38
CA PRO A 104 -3.39 -20.28 6.70
C PRO A 104 -3.67 -21.51 7.59
N ARG A 105 -3.99 -21.32 8.88
CA ARG A 105 -4.37 -22.39 9.82
C ARG A 105 -5.89 -22.54 10.02
N PHE A 106 -6.71 -21.71 9.39
CA PHE A 106 -8.17 -21.75 9.50
C PHE A 106 -8.84 -21.64 8.13
#